data_AF-A0A534AQ66-F1
#
_entry.id   AF-A0A534AQ66-F1
#
_cell.length_a   1.000
_cell.length_b   1.000
_cell.length_c   1.000
_cell.angle_alpha   90.00
_cell.angle_beta   90.00
_cell.angle_gamma   90.00
#
_symmetry.space_group_name_H-M   'P 1'
#
loop_
_entity.id
_entity.type
_entity.pdbx_description
1 polymer ?
#
loop_
_entity_poly.entity_id
_entity_poly.type
_entity_poly.pdbx_seq_one_letter_code
_entity_poly.pdbx_strand_id
1 'polypeptide(L)'
;MLSQALAITGINIRSIPERWGSSLVIVIGLAGVVAVFTALLAMAAGFESTLKATGRSDAALILRGGSDAELNSAFDRVSTDLIEQQPGIRAGADGKPLASAELMVIAELVRKDDVKNGANITMRGVEPTAFALRPQLK
;
A
#
# COMPACT_ATOMS: atom_id res chain seq x y z
N MET A 1 14.61 -31.56 -41.26
CA MET A 1 15.08 -30.75 -40.11
C MET A 1 14.14 -30.84 -38.90
N LEU A 2 12.83 -30.53 -39.02
CA LEU A 2 11.87 -30.74 -37.90
C LEU A 2 11.79 -32.19 -37.40
N SER A 3 11.84 -33.18 -38.32
CA SER A 3 11.82 -34.61 -37.97
C SER A 3 13.05 -35.06 -37.19
N GLN A 4 14.21 -34.46 -37.44
CA GLN A 4 15.45 -34.74 -36.70
C GLN A 4 15.42 -34.11 -35.31
N ALA A 5 14.90 -32.89 -35.18
CA ALA A 5 14.70 -32.25 -33.88
C ALA A 5 13.75 -33.07 -32.99
N LEU A 6 12.61 -33.50 -33.54
CA LEU A 6 11.66 -34.37 -32.83
C LEU A 6 12.26 -35.73 -32.44
N ALA A 7 13.08 -36.34 -33.29
CA ALA A 7 13.76 -37.60 -32.97
C ALA A 7 14.76 -37.44 -31.82
N ILE A 8 15.56 -36.36 -31.83
CA ILE A 8 16.54 -36.07 -30.78
C ILE A 8 15.82 -35.74 -29.46
N THR A 9 14.76 -34.93 -29.50
CA THR A 9 13.93 -34.66 -28.31
C THR A 9 13.26 -35.92 -27.78
N GLY A 10 12.78 -36.81 -28.65
CA GLY A 10 12.16 -38.08 -28.26
C GLY A 10 13.13 -39.02 -27.54
N ILE A 11 14.38 -39.10 -27.99
CA ILE A 11 15.44 -39.87 -27.32
C ILE A 11 15.74 -39.28 -25.94
N ASN A 12 15.82 -37.95 -25.82
CA ASN A 12 16.05 -37.27 -24.54
C ASN A 12 14.89 -37.51 -23.56
N ILE A 13 13.63 -37.39 -24.00
CA ILE A 13 12.46 -37.66 -23.16
C ILE A 13 12.43 -39.12 -22.71
N ARG A 14 12.77 -40.06 -23.60
CA ARG A 14 12.81 -41.50 -23.29
C ARG A 14 13.97 -41.90 -22.38
N SER A 15 14.96 -41.03 -22.18
CA SER A 15 16.07 -41.23 -21.23
C SER A 15 15.78 -40.73 -19.81
N ILE A 16 14.76 -39.87 -19.64
CA ILE A 16 14.31 -39.38 -18.32
C ILE A 16 13.93 -40.54 -17.37
N PRO A 17 13.23 -41.60 -17.86
CA PRO A 17 12.89 -42.75 -17.04
C PRO A 17 14.05 -43.65 -16.62
N GLU A 18 15.29 -43.40 -17.04
CA GLU A 18 16.44 -44.12 -16.48
C GLU A 18 17.04 -43.37 -15.27
N ARG A 19 16.64 -42.10 -15.06
CA ARG A 19 17.19 -41.22 -14.01
C ARG A 19 16.09 -40.50 -13.20
N TRP A 20 15.02 -41.20 -12.85
CA TRP A 20 13.82 -40.65 -12.18
C TRP A 20 14.16 -39.77 -10.98
N GLY A 21 15.10 -40.18 -10.11
CA GLY A 21 15.46 -39.43 -8.91
C GLY A 21 16.05 -38.05 -9.23
N SER A 22 17.02 -37.98 -10.15
CA SER A 22 17.67 -36.72 -10.52
C SER A 22 16.71 -35.78 -11.26
N SER A 23 15.85 -36.33 -12.12
CA SER A 23 14.86 -35.54 -12.86
C SER A 23 13.76 -34.99 -11.94
N LEU A 24 13.30 -35.77 -10.96
CA LEU A 24 12.26 -35.34 -10.02
C LEU A 24 12.75 -34.18 -9.14
N VAL A 25 13.99 -34.23 -8.65
CA VAL A 25 14.59 -33.15 -7.84
C VAL A 25 14.62 -31.83 -8.62
N ILE A 26 15.00 -31.87 -9.90
CA ILE A 26 15.05 -30.67 -10.76
C ILE A 26 13.63 -30.09 -10.95
N VAL A 27 12.64 -30.95 -11.23
CA VAL A 27 11.26 -30.52 -11.43
C VAL A 27 10.68 -29.89 -10.16
N ILE A 28 10.88 -30.54 -9.00
CA ILE A 28 10.42 -30.01 -7.71
C ILE A 28 11.14 -28.69 -7.37
N GLY A 29 12.46 -28.61 -7.62
CA GLY A 29 13.23 -27.38 -7.42
C GLY A 29 12.70 -26.22 -8.25
N LEU A 30 12.47 -26.43 -9.55
CA LEU A 30 11.87 -25.44 -10.44
C LEU A 30 10.44 -25.07 -10.01
N ALA A 31 9.62 -26.06 -9.67
CA ALA A 31 8.25 -25.83 -9.21
C ALA A 31 8.23 -24.98 -7.92
N GLY A 32 9.14 -25.24 -6.98
CA GLY A 32 9.27 -24.46 -5.76
C GLY A 32 9.62 -22.99 -6.03
N VAL A 33 10.58 -22.74 -6.92
CA VAL A 33 10.96 -21.38 -7.32
C VAL A 33 9.76 -20.66 -7.96
N VAL A 34 9.11 -21.28 -8.95
CA VAL A 34 7.93 -20.70 -9.62
C VAL A 34 6.80 -20.43 -8.63
N ALA A 35 6.53 -21.33 -7.69
CA ALA A 35 5.49 -21.15 -6.67
C ALA A 35 5.77 -19.92 -5.79
N VAL A 36 7.02 -19.73 -5.33
CA VAL A 36 7.42 -18.57 -4.52
C VAL A 36 7.27 -17.27 -5.30
N PHE A 37 7.81 -17.21 -6.52
CA PHE A 37 7.70 -16.01 -7.36
C PHE A 37 6.24 -15.68 -7.67
N THR A 38 5.42 -16.68 -7.96
CA THR A 38 3.98 -16.49 -8.22
C THR A 38 3.25 -15.94 -6.99
N ALA A 39 3.55 -16.48 -5.80
CA ALA A 39 2.95 -16.00 -4.55
C ALA A 39 3.31 -14.54 -4.25
N LEU A 40 4.58 -14.16 -4.43
CA LEU A 40 5.03 -12.79 -4.20
C LEU A 40 4.45 -11.81 -5.22
N LEU A 41 4.35 -12.20 -6.50
CA LEU A 41 3.71 -11.39 -7.53
C LEU A 41 2.21 -11.22 -7.27
N ALA A 42 1.53 -12.28 -6.84
CA ALA A 42 0.11 -12.21 -6.46
C ALA A 42 -0.10 -11.28 -5.25
N MET A 43 0.78 -11.34 -4.25
CA MET A 43 0.74 -10.43 -3.11
C MET A 43 0.97 -8.97 -3.52
N ALA A 44 1.98 -8.71 -4.37
CA ALA A 44 2.26 -7.38 -4.88
C ALA A 44 1.06 -6.81 -5.65
N ALA A 45 0.46 -7.60 -6.55
CA ALA A 45 -0.73 -7.20 -7.30
C ALA A 45 -1.94 -6.97 -6.38
N GLY A 46 -2.12 -7.80 -5.34
CA GLY A 46 -3.17 -7.65 -4.34
C GLY A 46 -3.03 -6.36 -3.53
N PHE A 47 -1.80 -6.02 -3.10
CA PHE A 47 -1.52 -4.76 -2.42
C PHE A 47 -1.73 -3.56 -3.33
N GLU A 48 -1.24 -3.61 -4.57
CA GLU A 48 -1.46 -2.53 -5.54
C GLU A 48 -2.96 -2.30 -5.79
N SER A 49 -3.72 -3.37 -5.98
CA SER A 49 -5.18 -3.29 -6.16
C SER A 49 -5.87 -2.69 -4.94
N THR A 50 -5.46 -3.07 -3.74
CA THR A 50 -6.05 -2.55 -2.50
C THR A 50 -5.73 -1.07 -2.33
N LEU A 51 -4.46 -0.68 -2.54
CA LEU A 51 -4.04 0.73 -2.46
C LEU A 51 -4.80 1.60 -3.47
N LYS A 52 -4.92 1.14 -4.73
CA LYS A 52 -5.70 1.82 -5.76
C LYS A 52 -7.18 1.91 -5.41
N ALA A 53 -7.77 0.85 -4.84
CA ALA A 53 -9.17 0.85 -4.43
C ALA A 53 -9.45 1.78 -3.23
N THR A 54 -8.49 1.91 -2.32
CA THR A 54 -8.58 2.86 -1.18
C THR A 54 -8.30 4.31 -1.57
N GLY A 55 -7.62 4.53 -2.71
CA GLY A 55 -7.36 5.86 -3.24
C GLY A 55 -8.59 6.46 -3.90
N ARG A 56 -9.06 7.61 -3.42
CA ARG A 56 -10.17 8.35 -4.02
C ARG A 56 -9.64 9.39 -4.99
N SER A 57 -10.10 9.39 -6.23
CA SER A 57 -9.66 10.34 -7.28
C SER A 57 -10.15 11.78 -7.06
N ASP A 58 -11.14 11.98 -6.18
CA ASP A 58 -11.68 13.28 -5.77
C ASP A 58 -11.15 13.76 -4.42
N ALA A 59 -10.13 13.08 -3.86
CA ALA A 59 -9.43 13.51 -2.65
C ALA A 59 -7.95 13.72 -2.95
N ALA A 60 -7.41 14.85 -2.51
CA ALA A 60 -5.99 15.16 -2.58
C ALA A 60 -5.42 15.23 -1.16
N LEU A 61 -4.25 14.65 -0.95
CA LEU A 61 -3.46 14.79 0.27
C LEU A 61 -2.33 15.78 -0.01
N ILE A 62 -2.23 16.84 0.79
CA ILE A 62 -1.19 17.86 0.65
C ILE A 62 -0.22 17.70 1.82
N LEU A 63 1.05 17.50 1.51
CA LEU A 63 2.13 17.39 2.49
C LEU A 63 3.10 18.55 2.32
N ARG A 64 3.71 18.97 3.42
CA ARG A 64 4.78 19.98 3.39
C ARG A 64 5.95 19.44 2.56
N GLY A 65 6.52 20.30 1.71
CA GLY A 65 7.71 19.95 0.94
C GLY A 65 8.84 19.41 1.83
N GLY A 66 9.38 18.25 1.47
CA GLY A 66 10.40 17.53 2.24
C GLY A 66 9.86 16.61 3.34
N SER A 67 8.54 16.41 3.44
CA SER A 67 7.94 15.42 4.33
C SER A 67 7.59 14.14 3.58
N ASP A 68 8.10 13.00 4.06
CA ASP A 68 7.76 11.66 3.52
C ASP A 68 6.49 11.06 4.15
N ALA A 69 6.00 11.66 5.25
CA ALA A 69 4.87 11.14 6.01
C ALA A 69 3.99 12.28 6.55
N GLU A 70 2.70 11.98 6.78
CA GLU A 70 1.76 12.91 7.41
C GLU A 70 2.25 13.35 8.81
N LEU A 71 2.93 12.45 9.53
CA LEU A 71 3.46 12.70 10.87
C LEU A 71 4.52 13.81 10.91
N ASN A 72 5.30 13.95 9.84
CA ASN A 72 6.37 14.95 9.75
C ASN A 72 5.94 16.21 8.97
N SER A 73 4.67 16.23 8.54
CA SER A 73 4.07 17.32 7.77
C SER A 73 3.27 18.20 8.71
N ALA A 74 3.72 19.44 8.89
CA ALA A 74 3.01 20.46 9.65
C ALA A 74 2.88 21.73 8.81
N PHE A 75 1.67 22.27 8.74
CA PHE A 75 1.36 23.57 8.15
C PHE A 75 0.98 24.55 9.25
N ASP A 76 1.41 25.80 9.10
CA ASP A 76 0.89 26.89 9.92
C ASP A 76 -0.47 27.34 9.38
N ARG A 77 -1.28 27.96 10.23
CA ARG A 77 -2.67 28.32 9.91
C ARG A 77 -2.79 29.18 8.64
N VAL A 78 -1.88 30.13 8.45
CA VAL A 78 -1.86 31.00 7.27
C VAL A 78 -1.64 30.19 5.98
N SER A 79 -0.74 29.22 6.02
CA SER A 79 -0.46 28.34 4.87
C SER A 79 -1.65 27.46 4.56
N THR A 80 -2.30 26.92 5.59
CA THR A 80 -3.54 26.15 5.44
C THR A 80 -4.63 27.00 4.80
N ASP A 81 -4.93 28.19 5.33
CA ASP A 81 -5.97 29.09 4.80
C ASP A 81 -5.71 29.44 3.31
N LEU A 82 -4.45 29.65 2.93
CA LEU A 82 -4.07 29.90 1.53
C LEU A 82 -4.29 28.68 0.63
N ILE A 83 -4.02 27.48 1.14
CA ILE A 83 -4.26 26.23 0.42
C ILE A 83 -5.77 26.02 0.21
N GLU A 84 -6.59 26.26 1.24
CA GLU A 84 -8.05 26.09 1.16
C GLU A 84 -8.72 27.03 0.15
N GLN A 85 -8.12 28.20 -0.08
CA GLN A 85 -8.62 29.21 -1.02
C GLN A 85 -8.17 28.96 -2.47
N GLN A 86 -7.38 27.91 -2.75
CA GLN A 86 -6.94 27.62 -4.11
C GLN A 86 -8.11 27.24 -5.05
N PRO A 87 -8.08 27.72 -6.31
CA PRO A 87 -9.07 27.34 -7.31
C PRO A 87 -8.95 25.84 -7.61
N GLY A 88 -10.06 25.11 -7.46
CA GLY A 88 -10.13 23.66 -7.71
C GLY A 88 -10.63 22.84 -6.50
N ILE A 89 -10.65 23.43 -5.31
CA ILE A 89 -11.24 22.79 -4.12
C ILE A 89 -12.77 22.91 -4.18
N ARG A 90 -13.46 21.77 -4.13
CA ARG A 90 -14.93 21.71 -4.15
C ARG A 90 -15.50 22.40 -2.91
N ALA A 91 -16.49 23.28 -3.07
CA ALA A 91 -17.22 23.85 -1.94
C ALA A 91 -18.18 22.82 -1.33
N GLY A 92 -18.30 22.83 0.00
CA GLY A 92 -19.23 22.00 0.75
C GLY A 92 -20.65 22.55 0.73
N ALA A 93 -21.57 21.85 1.40
CA ALA A 93 -22.97 22.28 1.52
C ALA A 93 -23.11 23.66 2.18
N ASP A 94 -22.14 24.04 3.01
CA ASP A 94 -22.12 25.31 3.75
C ASP A 94 -21.45 26.46 2.97
N GLY A 95 -21.06 26.24 1.70
CA GLY A 95 -20.38 27.22 0.85
C GLY A 95 -18.90 27.45 1.17
N LYS A 96 -18.34 26.72 2.15
CA LYS A 96 -16.90 26.73 2.50
C LYS A 96 -16.12 25.68 1.69
N PRO A 97 -14.81 25.86 1.45
CA PRO A 97 -13.99 24.85 0.78
C PRO A 97 -14.04 23.52 1.55
N LEU A 98 -14.19 22.39 0.83
CA LEU A 98 -14.05 21.05 1.39
C LEU A 98 -12.57 20.72 1.55
N ALA A 99 -11.98 21.30 2.58
CA ALA A 99 -10.64 21.00 3.05
C ALA A 99 -10.70 20.69 4.56
N SER A 100 -9.70 19.96 5.04
CA SER A 100 -9.51 19.73 6.47
C SER A 100 -8.04 19.82 6.79
N ALA A 101 -7.69 20.73 7.70
CA ALA A 101 -6.36 20.81 8.27
C ALA A 101 -6.16 19.67 9.27
N GLU A 102 -5.50 18.59 8.85
CA GLU A 102 -5.28 17.42 9.70
C GLU A 102 -3.88 17.44 10.34
N LEU A 103 -3.81 17.12 11.63
CA LEU A 103 -2.56 17.10 12.41
C LEU A 103 -2.40 15.73 13.08
N MET A 104 -1.28 15.04 12.84
CA MET A 104 -0.98 13.77 13.48
C MET A 104 0.11 13.95 14.54
N VAL A 105 -0.16 13.51 15.77
CA VAL A 105 0.74 13.64 16.92
C VAL A 105 0.85 12.29 17.61
N ILE A 106 2.08 11.90 17.97
CA ILE A 106 2.30 10.77 18.87
C ILE A 106 2.30 11.32 20.29
N ALA A 107 1.36 10.85 21.10
CA ALA A 107 1.30 11.18 22.52
C ALA A 107 1.65 9.94 23.33
N GLU A 108 2.43 10.14 24.39
CA GLU A 108 2.74 9.09 25.34
C GLU A 108 1.66 9.09 26.43
N LEU A 109 0.87 8.02 26.49
CA LEU A 109 -0.11 7.82 27.56
C LEU A 109 0.35 6.70 28.48
N VAL A 110 0.23 6.95 29.78
CA VAL A 110 0.49 5.93 30.80
C VAL A 110 -0.62 4.87 30.72
N ARG A 111 -0.24 3.61 30.54
CA ARG A 111 -1.19 2.50 30.47
C ARG A 111 -1.70 2.19 31.87
N LYS A 112 -3.00 1.86 31.99
CA LYS A 112 -3.62 1.52 33.29
C LYS A 112 -2.94 0.34 34.00
N ASP A 113 -2.34 -0.58 33.23
CA ASP A 113 -1.71 -1.80 33.74
C ASP A 113 -0.18 -1.70 33.90
N ASP A 114 0.47 -0.67 33.34
CA ASP A 114 1.92 -0.51 33.42
C ASP A 114 2.27 0.97 33.49
N VAL A 115 2.50 1.45 34.71
CA VAL A 115 2.74 2.88 35.03
C VAL A 115 4.17 3.29 34.69
N LYS A 116 5.08 2.33 34.47
CA LYS A 116 6.51 2.60 34.21
C LYS A 116 6.85 2.73 32.73
N ASN A 117 6.11 2.08 31.85
CA ASN A 117 6.31 2.16 30.40
C ASN A 117 5.12 2.90 29.77
N GLY A 118 5.34 4.14 29.37
CA GLY A 118 4.36 4.88 28.59
C GLY A 118 4.09 4.17 27.26
N ALA A 119 2.83 4.19 26.83
CA ALA A 119 2.42 3.69 25.54
C ALA A 119 2.30 4.86 24.56
N ASN A 120 3.04 4.79 23.45
CA ASN A 120 2.89 5.73 22.35
C ASN A 120 1.58 5.46 21.62
N ILE A 121 0.67 6.42 21.63
CA ILE A 121 -0.55 6.41 20.83
C ILE A 121 -0.45 7.46 19.75
N THR A 122 -0.92 7.13 18.54
CA THR A 122 -1.04 8.10 17.47
C THR A 122 -2.43 8.74 17.53
N MET A 123 -2.47 10.05 17.76
CA MET A 123 -3.69 10.84 17.74
C MET A 123 -3.72 11.69 16.46
N ARG A 124 -4.90 11.81 15.86
CA ARG A 124 -5.14 12.61 14.66
C ARG A 124 -6.19 13.66 14.95
N GLY A 125 -5.80 14.92 14.95
CA GLY A 125 -6.72 16.05 14.95
C GLY A 125 -7.30 16.25 13.56
N VAL A 126 -8.62 16.34 13.48
CA VAL A 126 -9.37 16.53 12.24
C VAL A 126 -10.40 17.65 12.44
N GLU A 127 -10.70 18.40 11.39
CA GLU A 127 -11.79 19.37 11.41
C GLU A 127 -13.13 18.67 11.13
N PRO A 128 -14.28 19.27 11.49
CA PRO A 128 -15.60 18.66 11.22
C PRO A 128 -15.82 18.33 9.73
N THR A 129 -15.24 19.13 8.83
CA THR A 129 -15.26 18.91 7.37
C THR A 129 -14.58 17.61 6.96
N ALA A 130 -13.66 17.05 7.76
CA ALA A 130 -13.00 15.78 7.50
C ALA A 130 -14.00 14.61 7.39
N PHE A 131 -15.09 14.63 8.16
CA PHE A 131 -16.13 13.59 8.09
C PHE A 131 -16.93 13.69 6.80
N ALA A 132 -17.15 14.90 6.27
CA ALA A 132 -17.72 15.09 4.94
C ALA A 132 -16.75 14.66 3.83
N LEU A 133 -15.44 14.85 4.04
CA LEU A 133 -14.39 14.38 3.14
C LEU A 133 -14.19 12.87 3.20
N ARG A 134 -14.48 12.19 4.31
CA ARG A 134 -14.28 10.74 4.48
C ARG A 134 -15.56 10.08 5.00
N PRO A 135 -16.59 9.90 4.17
CA PRO A 135 -17.87 9.31 4.58
C PRO A 135 -17.76 7.84 5.04
N GLN A 136 -16.61 7.19 4.83
CA GLN A 136 -16.32 5.85 5.38
C GLN A 136 -16.03 5.87 6.88
N LEU A 137 -15.61 7.02 7.43
CA LEU A 137 -15.42 7.22 8.87
C LEU A 137 -16.75 7.70 9.45
N LYS A 138 -17.43 6.82 10.17
CA LYS A 138 -18.65 7.11 10.93
C LYS A 138 -18.32 7.36 12.39
#